data_AF-A0A6L8Q742-F1
#
_entry.id   AF-A0A6L8Q742-F1
#
_cell.length_a   1.000
_cell.length_b   1.000
_cell.length_c   1.000
_cell.angle_alpha   90.00
_cell.angle_beta   90.00
_cell.angle_gamma   90.00
#
_symmetry.space_group_name_H-M   'P 1'
#
loop_
_entity.id
_entity.type
_entity.pdbx_description
1 polymer ?
#
loop_
_entity_poly.entity_id
_entity_poly.type
_entity_poly.pdbx_seq_one_letter_code
_entity_poly.pdbx_strand_id
1 'polypeptide(L)'
;MTARPFVPCQACDAENRIVSRSAEMAHYERRAEAAFDDEALCGADPGGLFLPALEPYPYMMTPCQIAEFTGLTSQGVRKLLAAGEMRGVKFGSKWLVPKLCLLRYLNRREDGGENDEDAQMRQARGSR
;
A
#
# COMPACT_ATOMS: atom_id res chain seq x y z
N MET A 1 10.15 -27.14 0.10
CA MET A 1 9.64 -25.88 -0.49
C MET A 1 10.84 -24.96 -0.65
N THR A 2 11.30 -24.75 -1.89
CA THR A 2 12.44 -23.85 -2.16
C THR A 2 11.93 -22.42 -2.22
N ALA A 3 12.33 -21.59 -1.26
CA ALA A 3 12.09 -20.15 -1.30
C ALA A 3 12.70 -19.59 -2.58
N ARG A 4 11.89 -18.88 -3.39
CA ARG A 4 12.40 -18.19 -4.58
C ARG A 4 13.33 -17.07 -4.10
N PRO A 5 14.54 -16.94 -4.65
CA PRO A 5 15.44 -15.87 -4.26
C PRO A 5 14.80 -14.51 -4.55
N PHE A 6 14.91 -13.59 -3.60
CA PHE A 6 14.49 -12.21 -3.75
C PHE A 6 15.32 -11.56 -4.87
N VAL A 7 14.64 -11.10 -5.93
CA VAL A 7 15.29 -10.36 -7.02
C VAL A 7 14.94 -8.88 -6.84
N PRO A 8 15.90 -8.02 -6.46
CA PRO A 8 15.66 -6.59 -6.41
C PRO A 8 15.28 -6.08 -7.80
N CYS A 9 14.12 -5.43 -7.87
CA CYS A 9 13.57 -4.86 -9.10
C CYS A 9 14.29 -3.55 -9.41
N GLN A 10 15.21 -3.55 -10.38
CA GLN A 10 15.96 -2.34 -10.78
C GLN A 10 15.07 -1.17 -11.22
N ALA A 11 13.89 -1.45 -11.79
CA ALA A 11 12.90 -0.42 -12.11
C ALA A 11 12.31 0.23 -10.84
N CYS A 12 12.14 -0.56 -9.79
CA CYS A 12 11.63 -0.13 -8.51
C CYS A 12 12.66 0.76 -7.78
N ASP A 13 13.95 0.43 -7.87
CA ASP A 13 15.04 1.26 -7.35
C ASP A 13 15.15 2.61 -8.06
N ALA A 14 14.97 2.62 -9.39
CA ALA A 14 14.96 3.85 -10.19
C ALA A 14 13.75 4.74 -9.86
N GLU A 15 12.55 4.15 -9.75
CA GLU A 15 11.34 4.86 -9.34
C GLU A 15 11.48 5.44 -7.93
N ASN A 16 12.03 4.68 -6.98
CA ASN A 16 12.25 5.14 -5.60
C ASN A 16 13.25 6.31 -5.55
N ARG A 17 14.36 6.22 -6.32
CA ARG A 17 15.35 7.31 -6.44
C ARG A 17 14.80 8.60 -7.07
N ILE A 18 13.85 8.50 -8.00
CA ILE A 18 13.17 9.65 -8.62
C ILE A 18 12.16 10.27 -7.64
N VAL A 19 11.46 9.44 -6.85
CA VAL A 19 10.55 9.90 -5.79
C VAL A 19 11.35 10.65 -4.71
N SER A 20 12.42 10.08 -4.18
CA SER A 20 13.26 10.69 -3.13
C SER A 20 13.98 11.98 -3.55
N ARG A 21 14.13 12.27 -4.85
CA ARG A 21 14.76 13.50 -5.36
C ARG A 21 13.79 14.60 -5.79
N SER A 22 12.49 14.35 -5.77
CA SER A 22 11.50 15.37 -6.17
C SER A 22 11.27 16.34 -5.01
N ALA A 23 11.41 17.65 -5.25
CA ALA A 23 11.14 18.69 -4.24
C ALA A 23 9.72 18.63 -3.64
N GLU A 24 8.77 18.05 -4.38
CA GLU A 24 7.41 17.76 -3.91
C GLU A 24 7.34 16.67 -2.82
N MET A 25 8.24 15.67 -2.84
CA MET A 25 8.26 14.61 -1.81
C MET A 25 8.87 15.10 -0.50
N ALA A 26 9.87 15.98 -0.57
CA ALA A 26 10.47 16.62 0.60
C ALA A 26 9.47 17.51 1.38
N HIS A 27 8.39 17.97 0.73
CA HIS A 27 7.29 18.68 1.39
C HIS A 27 6.41 17.72 2.22
N TYR A 28 6.24 16.47 1.76
CA TYR A 28 5.47 15.45 2.49
C TYR A 28 6.27 14.82 3.62
N GLU A 29 7.58 14.61 3.42
CA GLU A 29 8.51 14.18 4.48
C GLU A 29 8.59 15.23 5.60
N ARG A 30 8.62 16.53 5.28
CA ARG A 30 8.56 17.60 6.31
C ARG A 30 7.21 17.70 7.02
N ARG A 31 6.11 17.38 6.35
CA ARG A 31 4.78 17.30 6.97
C ARG A 31 4.56 16.00 7.75
N ALA A 32 5.54 15.10 7.79
CA ALA A 32 5.51 13.92 8.64
C ALA A 32 5.82 14.20 10.12
N GLU A 33 6.26 15.43 10.47
CA GLU A 33 6.30 15.90 11.87
C GLU A 33 4.92 16.30 12.40
N ALA A 34 3.88 16.34 11.56
CA ALA A 34 2.53 16.45 12.05
C ALA A 34 2.11 15.06 12.55
N ALA A 35 1.96 14.92 13.88
CA ALA A 35 1.42 13.74 14.54
C ALA A 35 0.23 13.19 13.73
N PHE A 36 0.48 12.13 12.96
CA PHE A 36 -0.59 11.37 12.36
C PHE A 36 -1.40 10.78 13.51
N ASP A 37 -2.68 10.51 13.27
CA ASP A 37 -3.57 9.99 14.31
C ASP A 37 -3.09 8.60 14.76
N ASP A 38 -2.25 8.59 15.80
CA ASP A 38 -1.66 7.39 16.39
C ASP A 38 -2.76 6.45 16.90
N GLU A 39 -3.87 7.00 17.37
CA GLU A 39 -5.03 6.21 17.80
C GLU A 39 -5.68 5.50 16.62
N ALA A 40 -5.83 6.18 15.48
CA ALA A 40 -6.31 5.54 14.26
C ALA A 40 -5.34 4.49 13.70
N LEU A 41 -4.02 4.70 13.83
CA LEU A 41 -3.01 3.73 13.40
C LEU A 41 -3.02 2.48 14.30
N CYS A 42 -3.02 2.66 15.62
CA CYS A 42 -3.14 1.57 16.58
C CYS A 42 -4.46 0.80 16.42
N GLY A 43 -5.58 1.51 16.24
CA GLY A 43 -6.88 0.88 15.99
C GLY A 43 -6.96 0.14 14.66
N ALA A 44 -6.14 0.50 13.68
CA ALA A 44 -6.05 -0.19 12.39
C ALA A 44 -5.09 -1.39 12.40
N ASP A 45 -4.31 -1.59 13.48
CA ASP A 45 -3.45 -2.75 13.71
C ASP A 45 -3.69 -3.33 15.13
N PRO A 46 -4.85 -3.96 15.40
CA PRO A 46 -5.18 -4.46 16.73
C PRO A 46 -4.20 -5.50 17.26
N GLY A 47 -3.57 -6.26 16.35
CA GLY A 47 -2.54 -7.25 16.69
C GLY A 47 -1.16 -6.64 16.95
N GLY A 48 -0.93 -5.37 16.57
CA GLY A 48 0.34 -4.68 16.74
C GLY A 48 1.50 -5.31 15.96
N LEU A 49 1.22 -6.11 14.93
CA LEU A 49 2.23 -6.85 14.16
C LEU A 49 2.81 -5.99 13.03
N PHE A 50 1.97 -5.19 12.38
CA PHE A 50 2.35 -4.50 11.14
C PHE A 50 2.91 -3.10 11.41
N LEU A 51 2.33 -2.36 12.36
CA LEU A 51 2.72 -0.98 12.63
C LEU A 51 4.19 -0.85 13.07
N PRO A 52 4.73 -1.70 13.98
CA PRO A 52 6.16 -1.71 14.29
C PRO A 52 7.03 -2.07 13.08
N ALA A 53 6.60 -3.06 12.29
CA ALA A 53 7.34 -3.49 11.09
C ALA A 53 7.36 -2.41 9.98
N LEU A 54 6.37 -1.51 9.98
CA LEU A 54 6.28 -0.37 9.07
C LEU A 54 7.07 0.86 9.54
N GLU A 55 7.67 0.87 10.74
CA GLU A 55 8.46 2.00 11.27
C GLU A 55 9.49 2.55 10.27
N PRO A 56 10.30 1.72 9.56
CA PRO A 56 11.33 2.22 8.66
C PRO A 56 10.80 2.92 7.41
N TYR A 57 9.51 2.75 7.09
CA TYR A 57 8.88 3.32 5.91
C TYR A 57 8.25 4.70 6.22
N PRO A 58 8.20 5.62 5.25
CA PRO A 58 7.47 6.88 5.42
C PRO A 58 5.96 6.63 5.61
N TYR A 59 5.25 7.58 6.22
CA TYR A 59 3.80 7.47 6.37
C TYR A 59 3.08 7.33 5.01
N MET A 60 3.51 8.10 4.00
CA MET A 60 3.06 7.93 2.61
C MET A 60 4.02 7.01 1.87
N MET A 61 3.57 5.79 1.61
CA MET A 61 4.34 4.76 0.93
C MET A 61 4.04 4.72 -0.56
N THR A 62 5.05 4.45 -1.37
CA THR A 62 4.91 4.16 -2.80
C THR A 62 4.54 2.69 -3.04
N PRO A 63 4.00 2.34 -4.22
CA PRO A 63 3.77 0.94 -4.58
C PRO A 63 5.01 0.05 -4.49
N CYS A 64 6.22 0.60 -4.68
CA CYS A 64 7.46 -0.16 -4.56
C CYS A 64 7.79 -0.48 -3.10
N GLN A 65 7.65 0.48 -2.19
CA GLN A 65 7.84 0.26 -0.75
C GLN A 65 6.81 -0.73 -0.18
N ILE A 66 5.56 -0.65 -0.66
CA ILE A 66 4.52 -1.61 -0.26
C ILE A 66 4.84 -3.00 -0.81
N ALA A 67 5.26 -3.10 -2.07
CA ALA A 67 5.68 -4.36 -2.68
C ALA A 67 6.83 -5.02 -1.92
N GLU A 68 7.82 -4.23 -1.50
CA GLU A 68 8.93 -4.65 -0.64
C GLU A 68 8.42 -5.20 0.70
N PHE A 69 7.52 -4.48 1.37
CA PHE A 69 6.95 -4.90 2.65
C PHE A 69 6.06 -6.16 2.55
N THR A 70 5.16 -6.22 1.56
CA THR A 70 4.14 -7.28 1.46
C THR A 70 4.59 -8.49 0.62
N GLY A 71 5.78 -8.43 0.00
CA GLY A 71 6.23 -9.44 -0.98
C GLY A 71 5.42 -9.48 -2.28
N LEU A 72 4.62 -8.44 -2.57
CA LEU A 72 3.88 -8.30 -3.83
C LEU A 72 4.79 -7.68 -4.90
N THR A 73 4.33 -7.64 -6.15
CA THR A 73 4.98 -6.82 -7.17
C THR A 73 4.40 -5.40 -7.17
N SER A 74 5.19 -4.38 -7.51
CA SER A 74 4.70 -2.99 -7.61
C SER A 74 3.53 -2.85 -8.60
N GLN A 75 3.52 -3.66 -9.67
CA GLN A 75 2.39 -3.73 -10.60
C GLN A 75 1.15 -4.35 -9.94
N GLY A 76 1.32 -5.40 -9.14
CA GLY A 76 0.25 -5.99 -8.33
C GLY A 76 -0.37 -4.98 -7.37
N VAL A 77 0.46 -4.21 -6.66
CA VAL A 77 -0.01 -3.12 -5.79
C VAL A 77 -0.81 -2.07 -6.57
N ARG A 78 -0.33 -1.64 -7.75
CA ARG A 78 -1.07 -0.71 -8.61
C ARG A 78 -2.41 -1.27 -9.10
N LYS A 79 -2.50 -2.58 -9.34
CA LYS A 79 -3.78 -3.23 -9.68
C LYS A 79 -4.77 -3.17 -8.52
N LEU A 80 -4.33 -3.45 -7.30
CA LEU A 80 -5.17 -3.33 -6.09
C LEU A 80 -5.70 -1.91 -5.90
N LEU A 81 -4.84 -0.92 -6.13
CA LEU A 81 -5.21 0.50 -6.07
C LEU A 81 -6.21 0.89 -7.17
N ALA A 82 -6.00 0.41 -8.41
CA ALA A 82 -6.91 0.67 -9.52
C ALA A 82 -8.27 -0.03 -9.36
N ALA A 83 -8.29 -1.20 -8.71
CA ALA A 83 -9.51 -1.95 -8.41
C ALA A 83 -10.27 -1.40 -7.18
N GLY A 84 -9.65 -0.51 -6.40
CA GLY A 84 -10.22 0.00 -5.16
C GLY A 84 -10.16 -0.96 -3.98
N GLU A 85 -9.52 -2.11 -4.12
CA GLU A 85 -9.27 -3.07 -3.03
C GLU A 85 -8.36 -2.47 -1.95
N MET A 86 -7.36 -1.71 -2.38
CA MET A 86 -6.49 -0.92 -1.50
C MET A 86 -6.78 0.55 -1.74
N ARG A 87 -6.95 1.32 -0.65
CA ARG A 87 -7.15 2.77 -0.76
C ARG A 87 -5.80 3.48 -0.85
N GLY A 88 -5.71 4.47 -1.72
CA GLY A 88 -4.56 5.36 -1.85
C GLY A 88 -4.94 6.63 -2.60
N VAL A 89 -3.99 7.55 -2.72
CA VAL A 89 -4.14 8.77 -3.50
C VAL A 89 -3.27 8.69 -4.75
N LYS A 90 -3.82 9.13 -5.88
CA LYS A 90 -3.05 9.33 -7.10
C LYS A 90 -2.65 10.80 -7.21
N PHE A 91 -1.35 11.07 -7.17
CA PHE A 91 -0.78 12.40 -7.31
C PHE A 91 -0.02 12.47 -8.64
N GLY A 92 -0.58 13.19 -9.61
CA GLY A 92 -0.12 13.15 -11.00
C GLY A 92 -0.16 11.73 -11.56
N SER A 93 1.00 11.23 -11.99
CA SER A 93 1.15 9.85 -12.50
C SER A 93 1.50 8.82 -11.41
N LYS A 94 1.72 9.25 -10.17
CA LYS A 94 2.22 8.39 -9.08
C LYS A 94 1.11 8.02 -8.10
N TRP A 95 1.19 6.82 -7.55
CA TRP A 95 0.35 6.37 -6.44
C TRP A 95 1.11 6.56 -5.12
N LEU A 96 0.38 7.00 -4.09
CA LEU A 96 0.84 7.07 -2.72
C LEU A 96 -0.21 6.47 -1.80
N VAL A 97 0.23 5.74 -0.78
CA VAL A 97 -0.63 5.00 0.14
C VAL A 97 -0.25 5.37 1.58
N PRO A 98 -1.18 5.93 2.36
CA PRO A 98 -0.97 6.11 3.80
C PRO A 98 -0.79 4.75 4.50
N LYS A 99 0.12 4.66 5.50
CA LYS A 99 0.25 3.47 6.37
C LYS A 99 -1.10 2.99 6.87
N LEU A 100 -1.97 3.91 7.31
CA LEU A 100 -3.33 3.61 7.76
C LEU A 100 -4.16 2.83 6.71
N CYS A 101 -4.05 3.18 5.43
CA CYS A 101 -4.77 2.50 4.36
C CYS A 101 -4.20 1.10 4.10
N LEU A 102 -2.87 0.93 4.20
CA LEU A 102 -2.22 -0.36 4.08
C LEU A 102 -2.62 -1.28 5.25
N LEU A 103 -2.56 -0.79 6.49
CA LEU A 103 -2.95 -1.54 7.69
C LEU A 103 -4.39 -2.05 7.60
N ARG A 104 -5.34 -1.18 7.22
CA ARG A 104 -6.74 -1.58 7.01
C ARG A 104 -6.91 -2.64 5.93
N TYR A 105 -6.08 -2.60 4.89
CA TYR A 105 -6.11 -3.61 3.82
C TYR A 105 -5.56 -4.95 4.30
N LEU A 106 -4.45 -4.95 5.05
CA LEU A 106 -3.83 -6.15 5.59
C LEU A 106 -4.75 -6.85 6.59
N ASN A 107 -5.27 -6.11 7.57
CA ASN A 107 -6.14 -6.66 8.60
C ASN A 107 -7.50 -7.12 8.04
N ARG A 108 -8.07 -6.44 7.02
CA ARG A 108 -9.28 -6.92 6.33
C ARG A 108 -9.09 -8.34 5.74
N ARG A 109 -7.88 -8.66 5.29
CA ARG A 109 -7.58 -9.98 4.72
C ARG A 109 -7.34 -11.04 5.80
N GLU A 110 -6.88 -10.66 6.98
CA GLU A 110 -6.73 -11.58 8.11
C GLU A 110 -8.07 -11.94 8.75
N ASP A 111 -9.01 -10.99 8.82
CA ASP A 111 -10.36 -11.20 9.37
C ASP A 111 -11.31 -12.00 8.47
N GLY A 112 -10.83 -12.55 7.33
CA GLY A 112 -11.64 -13.37 6.42
C GLY A 112 -12.70 -12.59 5.63
N GLY A 113 -12.40 -11.34 5.21
CA GLY A 113 -13.34 -10.46 4.53
C GLY A 113 -13.98 -11.02 3.25
N GLU A 114 -15.15 -11.62 3.42
CA GLU A 114 -16.14 -12.03 2.42
C GLU A 114 -16.52 -10.84 1.51
N ASN A 115 -16.15 -10.87 0.23
CA ASN A 115 -16.70 -10.00 -0.82
C ASN A 115 -16.55 -10.62 -2.23
N ASP A 116 -16.64 -11.95 -2.36
CA ASP A 116 -16.76 -12.57 -3.69
C ASP A 116 -18.15 -12.36 -4.31
N GLU A 117 -19.18 -12.09 -3.50
CA GLU A 117 -20.57 -12.00 -3.96
C GLU A 117 -20.86 -10.69 -4.73
N ASP A 118 -20.25 -9.57 -4.33
CA ASP A 118 -20.43 -8.26 -4.98
C ASP A 118 -19.67 -8.15 -6.32
N ALA A 119 -18.52 -8.83 -6.44
CA ALA A 119 -17.76 -8.89 -7.68
C ALA A 119 -18.48 -9.76 -8.74
N GLN A 120 -19.10 -10.86 -8.30
CA GLN A 120 -19.86 -11.76 -9.17
C GLN A 120 -21.18 -11.14 -9.66
N MET A 121 -21.84 -10.33 -8.82
CA MET A 121 -23.06 -9.58 -9.20
C MET A 121 -22.82 -8.50 -10.29
N ARG A 122 -21.61 -7.93 -10.38
CA ARG A 122 -21.27 -6.96 -11.46
C ARG A 122 -21.02 -7.64 -12.80
N GLN A 123 -20.53 -8.88 -12.81
CA GLN A 123 -20.28 -9.63 -14.04
C GLN A 123 -21.58 -10.17 -14.67
N ALA A 124 -22.60 -10.47 -13.86
CA ALA A 124 -23.90 -10.97 -14.34
C ALA A 124 -24.77 -9.91 -15.04
N ARG A 125 -24.50 -8.61 -14.85
CA ARG A 125 -25.27 -7.51 -15.47
C ARG A 125 -24.71 -7.00 -16.79
N GLY A 126 -23.52 -7.47 -17.19
CA GLY A 126 -22.83 -7.06 -18.42
C GLY A 126 -22.99 -8.02 -19.61
N SER A 127 -23.76 -9.10 -19.46
CA SER A 127 -24.06 -10.05 -20.54
C SER A 127 -25.56 -10.06 -20.83
N ARG A 128 -26.04 -9.01 -21.49
CA ARG A 128 -27.21 -9.04 -22.37
C ARG A 128 -27.00 -8.07 -23.52
#